data_AF-A0A8T5DIF5-F1
#
_entry.id   AF-A0A8T5DIF5-F1
#
_cell.length_a   1.000
_cell.length_b   1.000
_cell.length_c   1.000
_cell.angle_alpha   90.00
_cell.angle_beta   90.00
_cell.angle_gamma   90.00
#
_symmetry.space_group_name_H-M   'P 1'
#
loop_
_entity.id
_entity.type
_entity.pdbx_description
1 polymer ?
#
loop_
_entity_poly.entity_id
_entity_poly.type
_entity_poly.pdbx_seq_one_letter_code
_entity_poly.pdbx_strand_id
1 'polypeptide(L)'
;MAEYKRNCPTCNKKLTYTSTSGYTYSNKINSNCNSCSHIGKMKILNEKKYERFCPKCIVEVLHTTKYRRDLAIKNESLCRSCSQKGRILSEDHIKNISISMSGKNNPFYGKKRPEFSKLRMGHEVSNETRKKLSIANTGNIHTEKTKKKQRISAIRRIERTELNGGQLIPNYNPDACKIIENYGKENGYNFQHAENGGEVRIGGYYPDGLDENRKTIIEVDESHHFKNGELRKKDIKRQTYLESLGYDVIRIKLNRSNISYGR
;
A
#
# COMPACT_ATOMS: atom_id res chain seq x y z
N MET A 1 22.62 32.29 45.87
CA MET A 1 21.18 32.54 46.13
C MET A 1 20.77 31.68 47.31
N ALA A 2 20.07 32.23 48.30
CA ALA A 2 19.59 31.44 49.43
C ALA A 2 18.49 30.47 48.96
N GLU A 3 18.61 29.17 49.29
CA GLU A 3 17.58 28.18 49.03
C GLU A 3 16.74 27.93 50.27
N TYR A 4 15.42 28.06 50.15
CA TYR A 4 14.49 27.80 51.24
C TYR A 4 13.93 26.38 51.12
N LYS A 5 13.94 25.62 52.22
CA LYS A 5 13.63 24.17 52.24
C LYS A 5 12.60 23.85 53.32
N ARG A 6 11.57 23.08 52.99
CA ARG A 6 10.58 22.51 53.92
C ARG A 6 10.20 21.10 53.50
N ASN A 7 9.51 20.34 54.34
CA ASN A 7 8.99 19.03 53.99
C ASN A 7 7.49 19.09 53.70
N CYS A 8 7.03 18.27 52.74
CA CYS A 8 5.61 18.04 52.50
C CYS A 8 4.97 17.41 53.75
N PRO A 9 3.85 17.91 54.28
CA PRO A 9 3.25 17.35 55.49
C PRO A 9 2.68 15.94 55.30
N THR A 10 2.35 15.53 54.06
CA THR A 10 1.79 14.19 53.79
C THR A 10 2.86 13.10 53.61
N CYS A 11 3.90 13.37 52.82
CA CYS A 11 4.90 12.35 52.45
C CYS A 11 6.31 12.69 52.93
N ASN A 12 6.46 13.76 53.70
CA ASN A 12 7.73 14.28 54.21
C ASN A 12 8.79 14.59 53.12
N LYS A 13 8.41 14.61 51.84
CA LYS A 13 9.31 14.93 50.72
C LYS A 13 9.82 16.37 50.85
N LYS A 14 11.14 16.56 50.76
CA LYS A 14 11.80 17.87 50.76
C LYS A 14 11.40 18.69 49.53
N LEU A 15 10.94 19.91 49.76
CA LEU A 15 10.54 20.90 48.76
C LEU A 15 11.50 22.09 48.82
N THR A 16 11.92 22.58 47.66
CA THR A 16 12.81 23.73 47.50
C THR A 16 12.06 24.91 46.89
N TYR A 17 12.37 26.11 47.37
CA TYR A 17 11.78 27.36 46.89
C TYR A 17 12.88 28.36 46.56
N THR A 18 12.69 29.08 45.46
CA THR A 18 13.60 30.14 45.00
C THR A 18 13.32 31.49 45.65
N SER A 19 12.18 31.66 46.33
CA SER A 19 11.77 32.90 47.01
C SER A 19 11.33 32.66 48.45
N THR A 20 11.66 33.61 49.33
CA THR A 20 11.18 33.67 50.72
C THR A 20 9.66 33.70 50.78
N SER A 21 9.02 34.50 49.93
CA SER A 21 7.57 34.65 49.90
C SER A 21 6.83 33.33 49.61
N GLY A 22 7.29 32.56 48.62
CA GLY A 22 6.71 31.26 48.27
C GLY A 22 6.90 30.22 49.38
N TYR A 23 8.06 30.23 50.04
CA TYR A 23 8.34 29.39 51.21
C TYR A 23 7.42 29.74 52.39
N THR A 24 7.36 31.02 52.78
CA THR A 24 6.55 31.50 53.90
C THR A 24 5.07 31.24 53.67
N TYR A 25 4.55 31.51 52.47
CA TYR A 25 3.16 31.21 52.13
C TYR A 25 2.87 29.70 52.21
N SER A 26 3.73 28.87 51.62
CA SER A 26 3.55 27.41 51.61
C SER A 26 3.59 26.80 53.02
N ASN A 27 4.44 27.32 53.91
CA ASN A 27 4.43 26.98 55.32
C ASN A 27 3.14 27.44 56.02
N LYS A 28 2.72 28.70 55.78
CA LYS A 28 1.50 29.27 56.37
C LYS A 28 0.26 28.44 56.03
N ILE A 29 0.11 27.98 54.79
CA ILE A 29 -1.03 27.15 54.36
C ILE A 29 -0.79 25.64 54.51
N ASN A 30 0.38 25.24 55.03
CA ASN A 30 0.84 23.86 55.13
C ASN A 30 0.61 23.04 53.84
N SER A 31 1.03 23.56 52.68
CA SER A 31 0.69 22.95 51.39
C SER A 31 1.30 21.56 51.19
N ASN A 32 0.64 20.70 50.42
CA ASN A 32 1.21 19.42 50.01
C ASN A 32 2.20 19.61 48.83
N CYS A 33 3.12 18.66 48.63
CA CYS A 33 3.87 18.58 47.39
C CYS A 33 2.93 18.26 46.20
N ASN A 34 3.38 18.49 44.97
CA ASN A 34 2.54 18.33 43.78
C ASN A 34 1.89 16.93 43.71
N SER A 35 2.67 15.87 43.96
CA SER A 35 2.14 14.49 43.97
C SER A 35 1.08 14.30 45.04
N CYS A 36 1.35 14.71 46.29
CA CYS A 36 0.38 14.56 47.39
C CYS A 36 -0.82 15.50 47.26
N SER A 37 -0.70 16.62 46.54
CA SER A 37 -1.81 17.52 46.26
C SER A 37 -2.89 16.89 45.36
N HIS A 38 -2.55 15.80 44.68
CA HIS A 38 -3.43 15.02 43.81
C HIS A 38 -3.88 13.68 44.42
N ILE A 39 -3.23 13.21 45.50
CA ILE A 39 -3.66 12.00 46.22
C ILE A 39 -5.03 12.29 46.86
N GLY A 40 -6.02 11.43 46.61
CA GLY A 40 -7.40 11.61 47.11
C GLY A 40 -8.26 12.57 46.27
N LYS A 41 -7.68 13.37 45.37
CA LYS A 41 -8.43 14.06 44.32
C LYS A 41 -8.68 13.08 43.17
N MET A 42 -9.36 11.97 43.44
CA MET A 42 -10.10 11.33 42.36
C MET A 42 -11.02 12.43 41.83
N LYS A 43 -10.91 12.76 40.54
CA LYS A 43 -11.96 13.54 39.88
C LYS A 43 -13.22 12.73 40.13
N ILE A 44 -14.06 13.17 41.07
CA ILE A 44 -15.45 12.75 41.11
C ILE A 44 -15.92 13.07 39.70
N LEU A 45 -16.04 12.04 38.87
CA LEU A 45 -16.53 12.17 37.52
C LEU A 45 -17.95 12.65 37.71
N ASN A 46 -18.14 13.96 37.65
CA ASN A 46 -19.46 14.53 37.66
C ASN A 46 -20.21 13.83 36.51
N GLU A 47 -21.16 12.96 36.87
CA GLU A 47 -21.86 12.10 35.90
C GLU A 47 -22.64 12.92 34.88
N LYS A 48 -22.89 14.20 35.21
CA LYS A 48 -23.46 15.19 34.29
C LYS A 48 -22.53 15.41 33.09
N LYS A 49 -22.82 14.66 32.03
CA LYS A 49 -22.31 14.91 30.69
C LYS A 49 -23.18 15.98 30.02
N TYR A 50 -22.54 16.81 29.22
CA TYR A 50 -23.20 17.85 28.45
C TYR A 50 -23.17 17.46 26.98
N GLU A 51 -24.33 17.16 26.40
CA GLU A 51 -24.47 16.68 25.03
C GLU A 51 -24.68 17.81 24.01
N ARG A 52 -24.27 17.57 22.77
CA ARG A 52 -24.64 18.35 21.59
C ARG A 52 -24.65 17.44 20.37
N PHE A 53 -25.22 17.89 19.26
CA PHE A 53 -25.14 17.17 18.00
C PHE A 53 -24.04 17.75 17.09
N CYS A 54 -23.37 16.89 16.33
CA CYS A 54 -22.43 17.31 15.29
C CYS A 54 -23.19 17.95 14.13
N PRO A 55 -22.85 19.17 13.67
CA PRO A 55 -23.61 19.83 12.60
C PRO A 55 -23.54 19.11 11.26
N LYS A 56 -22.51 18.27 11.02
CA LYS A 56 -22.32 17.54 9.76
C LYS A 56 -23.01 16.18 9.69
N CYS A 57 -23.00 15.42 10.79
CA CYS A 57 -23.46 14.02 10.78
C CYS A 57 -24.48 13.70 11.87
N ILE A 58 -24.91 14.71 12.64
CA ILE A 58 -25.95 14.62 13.67
C ILE A 58 -25.62 13.58 14.77
N VAL A 59 -24.37 13.12 14.85
CA VAL A 59 -23.96 12.22 15.94
C VAL A 59 -23.88 13.01 17.24
N GLU A 60 -24.35 12.41 18.32
CA GLU A 60 -24.22 12.95 19.68
C GLU A 60 -22.74 13.04 20.09
N VAL A 61 -22.37 14.16 20.69
CA VAL A 61 -21.03 14.43 21.22
C VAL A 61 -21.15 14.86 22.67
N LEU A 62 -20.55 14.05 23.56
CA LEU A 62 -20.57 14.28 25.00
C LEU A 62 -19.36 15.11 25.45
N HIS A 63 -19.60 16.12 26.28
CA HIS A 63 -18.58 16.98 26.88
C HIS A 63 -18.57 16.84 28.40
N THR A 64 -17.39 17.00 28.99
CA THR A 64 -17.19 16.93 30.45
C THR A 64 -17.64 18.17 31.20
N THR A 65 -17.86 19.30 30.51
CA THR A 65 -18.27 20.57 31.12
C THR A 65 -19.21 21.32 30.18
N LYS A 66 -20.16 22.06 30.77
CA LYS A 66 -21.10 22.92 30.04
C LYS A 66 -20.37 23.90 29.12
N TYR A 67 -19.34 24.56 29.65
CA TYR A 67 -18.52 25.52 28.91
C TYR A 67 -17.94 24.94 27.61
N ARG A 68 -17.36 23.72 27.64
CA ARG A 68 -16.79 23.09 26.43
C ARG A 68 -17.86 22.75 25.40
N ARG A 69 -19.03 22.28 25.83
CA ARG A 69 -20.17 22.05 24.94
C ARG A 69 -20.59 23.36 24.29
N ASP A 70 -20.82 24.40 25.07
CA ASP A 70 -21.32 25.69 24.59
C ASP A 70 -20.33 26.35 23.63
N LEU A 71 -19.02 26.29 23.94
CA LEU A 71 -17.97 26.74 23.04
C LEU A 71 -17.95 25.96 21.72
N ALA A 72 -18.15 24.63 21.79
CA ALA A 72 -18.19 23.78 20.60
C ALA A 72 -19.46 24.00 19.76
N ILE A 73 -20.59 24.34 20.37
CA ILE A 73 -21.82 24.77 19.67
C ILE A 73 -21.56 26.12 18.99
N LYS A 74 -21.02 27.10 19.73
CA LYS A 74 -20.70 28.45 19.22
C LYS A 74 -19.75 28.41 18.01
N ASN A 75 -18.76 27.52 18.05
CA ASN A 75 -17.77 27.38 16.98
C ASN A 75 -18.15 26.31 15.93
N GLU A 76 -19.39 25.80 15.96
CA GLU A 76 -19.88 24.75 15.05
C GLU A 76 -18.93 23.56 14.90
N SER A 77 -18.27 23.18 16.00
CA SER A 77 -17.19 22.20 15.96
C SER A 77 -17.69 20.82 15.51
N LEU A 78 -17.00 20.21 14.55
CA LEU A 78 -17.31 18.86 14.10
C LEU A 78 -17.03 17.80 15.17
N CYS A 79 -17.66 16.63 15.07
CA CYS A 79 -17.26 15.47 15.86
C CYS A 79 -15.87 14.98 15.41
N ARG A 80 -15.20 14.17 16.26
CA ARG A 80 -13.86 13.64 15.98
C ARG A 80 -13.77 12.88 14.65
N SER A 81 -14.79 12.09 14.32
CA SER A 81 -14.82 11.36 13.05
C SER A 81 -14.91 12.32 11.86
N CYS A 82 -15.85 13.27 11.91
CA CYS A 82 -16.04 14.25 10.85
C CYS A 82 -14.83 15.17 10.66
N SER A 83 -14.14 15.56 11.74
CA SER A 83 -12.95 16.41 11.65
C SER A 83 -11.71 15.69 11.13
N GLN A 84 -11.65 14.36 11.27
CA GLN A 84 -10.57 13.55 10.73
C GLN A 84 -10.83 13.05 9.30
N LYS A 85 -12.10 12.94 8.90
CA LYS A 85 -12.48 12.45 7.57
C LYS A 85 -11.97 13.39 6.49
N GLY A 86 -11.14 12.87 5.59
CA GLY A 86 -10.55 13.62 4.48
C GLY A 86 -9.34 14.47 4.87
N ARG A 87 -8.83 14.34 6.11
CA ARG A 87 -7.58 15.00 6.50
C ARG A 87 -6.42 14.46 5.66
N ILE A 88 -5.84 15.32 4.85
CA ILE A 88 -4.59 15.03 4.13
C ILE A 88 -3.45 15.14 5.14
N LEU A 89 -2.67 14.07 5.26
CA LEU A 89 -1.48 14.06 6.11
C LEU A 89 -0.32 14.71 5.36
N SER A 90 0.55 15.42 6.08
CA SER A 90 1.79 15.94 5.49
C SER A 90 2.68 14.80 5.03
N GLU A 91 3.53 15.06 4.03
CA GLU A 91 4.48 14.07 3.50
C GLU A 91 5.39 13.49 4.60
N ASP A 92 5.92 14.36 5.48
CA ASP A 92 6.72 13.93 6.64
C ASP A 92 5.95 13.02 7.59
N HIS A 93 4.65 13.27 7.78
CA HIS A 93 3.84 12.43 8.66
C HIS A 93 3.60 11.05 8.04
N ILE A 94 3.32 11.00 6.73
CA ILE A 94 3.21 9.75 5.97
C ILE A 94 4.54 8.98 6.03
N LYS A 95 5.67 9.67 5.85
CA LYS A 95 7.02 9.09 5.95
C LYS A 95 7.29 8.52 7.33
N ASN A 96 6.93 9.24 8.40
CA ASN A 96 7.11 8.78 9.78
C ASN A 96 6.23 7.57 10.11
N ILE A 97 4.98 7.52 9.62
CA ILE A 97 4.14 6.32 9.72
C ILE A 97 4.78 5.16 8.96
N SER A 98 5.31 5.40 7.76
CA SER A 98 5.97 4.36 6.98
C SER A 98 7.19 3.79 7.71
N ILE A 99 8.00 4.66 8.31
CA ILE A 99 9.19 4.27 9.08
C ILE A 99 8.78 3.46 10.32
N SER A 100 7.79 3.94 11.08
CA SER A 100 7.34 3.27 12.31
C SER A 100 6.67 1.93 12.05
N MET A 101 6.07 1.73 10.88
CA MET A 101 5.41 0.47 10.49
C MET A 101 6.33 -0.49 9.72
N SER A 102 7.63 -0.20 9.61
CA SER A 102 8.60 -1.01 8.85
C SER A 102 9.76 -1.51 9.71
N GLY A 103 10.38 -2.61 9.26
CA GLY A 103 11.59 -3.17 9.88
C GLY A 103 11.43 -3.40 11.38
N LYS A 104 12.50 -3.10 12.14
CA LYS A 104 12.55 -3.26 13.61
C LYS A 104 11.63 -2.32 14.39
N ASN A 105 11.21 -1.22 13.78
CA ASN A 105 10.34 -0.23 14.42
C ASN A 105 8.87 -0.67 14.46
N ASN A 106 8.48 -1.59 13.55
CA ASN A 106 7.13 -2.11 13.53
C ASN A 106 6.79 -2.73 14.89
N PRO A 107 5.68 -2.33 15.56
CA PRO A 107 5.29 -2.86 16.86
C PRO A 107 5.12 -4.40 16.91
N PHE A 108 4.99 -5.04 15.75
CA PHE A 108 4.89 -6.49 15.60
C PHE A 108 6.18 -7.16 15.12
N TYR A 109 7.27 -6.41 14.88
CA TYR A 109 8.55 -6.99 14.50
C TYR A 109 9.08 -7.93 15.59
N GLY A 110 9.48 -9.14 15.19
CA GLY A 110 9.97 -10.17 16.10
C GLY A 110 8.90 -10.78 17.04
N LYS A 111 7.68 -10.25 17.09
CA LYS A 111 6.61 -10.84 17.90
C LYS A 111 6.05 -12.07 17.20
N LYS A 112 5.92 -13.17 17.95
CA LYS A 112 5.19 -14.36 17.47
C LYS A 112 3.73 -13.96 17.23
N ARG A 113 3.17 -14.39 16.09
CA ARG A 113 1.74 -14.24 15.86
C ARG A 113 0.98 -14.95 16.98
N PRO A 114 -0.05 -14.31 17.56
CA PRO A 114 -0.83 -14.94 18.60
C PRO A 114 -1.51 -16.20 18.04
N GLU A 115 -1.67 -17.21 18.88
CA GLU A 115 -2.10 -18.54 18.47
C GLU A 115 -3.47 -18.54 17.78
N PHE A 116 -4.39 -17.66 18.20
CA PHE A 116 -5.69 -17.49 17.55
C PHE A 116 -5.59 -17.07 16.07
N SER A 117 -4.49 -16.41 15.66
CA SER A 117 -4.29 -16.09 14.24
C SER A 117 -3.97 -17.32 13.40
N LYS A 118 -3.33 -18.33 14.00
CA LYS A 118 -3.10 -19.63 13.35
C LYS A 118 -4.41 -20.39 13.19
N LEU A 119 -5.32 -20.30 14.15
CA LEU A 119 -6.67 -20.91 14.06
C LEU A 119 -7.50 -20.36 12.88
N ARG A 120 -7.17 -19.17 12.37
CA ARG A 120 -7.83 -18.57 11.20
C ARG A 120 -7.14 -18.87 9.88
N MET A 121 -5.94 -19.45 9.88
CA MET A 121 -5.28 -19.85 8.64
C MET A 121 -6.04 -21.02 8.02
N GLY A 122 -6.40 -20.89 6.74
CA GLY A 122 -7.18 -21.92 6.05
C GLY A 122 -8.68 -21.90 6.36
N HIS A 123 -9.18 -20.93 7.14
CA HIS A 123 -10.62 -20.79 7.38
C HIS A 123 -11.35 -20.62 6.05
N GLU A 124 -12.30 -21.51 5.78
CA GLU A 124 -13.09 -21.46 4.56
C GLU A 124 -14.01 -20.24 4.58
N VAL A 125 -13.81 -19.32 3.63
CA VAL A 125 -14.65 -18.13 3.51
C VAL A 125 -16.01 -18.56 2.94
N SER A 126 -17.11 -18.12 3.56
CA SER A 126 -18.47 -18.43 3.09
C SER A 126 -18.70 -17.97 1.65
N ASN A 127 -19.53 -18.69 0.89
CA ASN A 127 -19.86 -18.33 -0.49
C ASN A 127 -20.45 -16.93 -0.61
N GLU A 128 -21.25 -16.50 0.37
CA GLU A 128 -21.79 -15.14 0.43
C GLU A 128 -20.67 -14.10 0.56
N THR A 129 -19.68 -14.34 1.44
CA THR A 129 -18.53 -13.44 1.62
C THR A 129 -17.64 -13.42 0.36
N ARG A 130 -17.40 -14.57 -0.27
CA ARG A 130 -16.70 -14.64 -1.56
C ARG A 130 -17.42 -13.82 -2.63
N LYS A 131 -18.76 -13.92 -2.71
CA LYS A 131 -19.58 -13.14 -3.65
C LYS A 131 -19.46 -11.64 -3.38
N LYS A 132 -19.55 -11.21 -2.11
CA LYS A 132 -19.35 -9.79 -1.71
C LYS A 132 -17.97 -9.27 -2.11
N LEU A 133 -16.91 -10.04 -1.84
CA LEU A 133 -15.54 -9.70 -2.25
C LEU A 133 -15.38 -9.65 -3.78
N SER A 134 -15.99 -10.59 -4.50
CA SER A 134 -15.97 -10.61 -5.96
C SER A 134 -16.63 -9.35 -6.55
N ILE A 135 -17.83 -9.00 -6.06
CA ILE A 135 -18.55 -7.79 -6.48
C ILE A 135 -17.73 -6.54 -6.14
N ALA A 136 -17.21 -6.43 -4.92
CA ALA A 136 -16.40 -5.29 -4.50
C ALA A 136 -15.11 -5.10 -5.32
N ASN A 137 -14.56 -6.20 -5.85
CA ASN A 137 -13.37 -6.18 -6.71
C ASN A 137 -13.69 -6.08 -8.20
N THR A 138 -14.93 -6.34 -8.60
CA THR A 138 -15.35 -6.24 -10.00
C THR A 138 -15.34 -4.78 -10.43
N GLY A 139 -14.66 -4.49 -11.54
CA GLY A 139 -14.52 -3.12 -12.06
C GLY A 139 -13.34 -2.32 -11.50
N ASN A 140 -12.61 -2.85 -10.51
CA ASN A 140 -11.37 -2.21 -10.05
C ASN A 140 -10.26 -2.36 -11.10
N ILE A 141 -10.13 -1.36 -11.97
CA ILE A 141 -9.09 -1.32 -13.00
C ILE A 141 -7.82 -0.75 -12.38
N HIS A 142 -6.73 -1.52 -12.43
CA HIS A 142 -5.42 -1.01 -12.04
C HIS A 142 -4.98 0.15 -12.94
N THR A 143 -4.45 1.21 -12.32
CA THR A 143 -3.80 2.32 -13.05
C THR A 143 -2.58 1.82 -13.82
N GLU A 144 -2.20 2.52 -14.89
CA GLU A 144 -1.01 2.16 -15.69
C GLU A 144 0.27 2.16 -14.84
N LYS A 145 0.39 3.09 -13.88
CA LYS A 145 1.49 3.13 -12.90
C LYS A 145 1.53 1.85 -12.05
N THR A 146 0.38 1.36 -11.59
CA THR A 146 0.29 0.12 -10.81
C THR A 146 0.66 -1.10 -11.67
N LYS A 147 0.15 -1.20 -12.90
CA LYS A 147 0.50 -2.28 -13.84
C LYS A 147 2.00 -2.31 -14.13
N LYS A 148 2.62 -1.14 -14.37
CA LYS A 148 4.07 -1.03 -14.58
C LYS A 148 4.85 -1.54 -13.36
N LYS A 149 4.44 -1.19 -12.14
CA LYS A 149 5.06 -1.71 -10.91
C LYS A 149 4.91 -3.22 -10.77
N GLN A 150 3.73 -3.76 -11.04
CA GLN A 150 3.48 -5.21 -11.01
C GLN A 150 4.38 -5.94 -12.02
N ARG A 151 4.52 -5.41 -13.23
CA ARG A 151 5.42 -5.94 -14.26
C ARG A 151 6.88 -5.95 -13.82
N ILE A 152 7.39 -4.83 -13.30
CA ILE A 152 8.76 -4.73 -12.77
C ILE A 152 8.97 -5.73 -11.62
N SER A 153 7.98 -5.90 -10.74
CA SER A 153 8.05 -6.87 -9.65
C SER A 153 8.08 -8.31 -10.15
N ALA A 154 7.28 -8.64 -11.18
CA ALA A 154 7.28 -9.96 -11.79
C ALA A 154 8.64 -10.28 -12.42
N ILE A 155 9.22 -9.29 -13.12
CA ILE A 155 10.56 -9.37 -13.69
C ILE A 155 11.62 -9.64 -12.63
N ARG A 156 11.65 -8.85 -11.55
CA ARG A 156 12.63 -9.06 -10.46
C ARG A 156 12.52 -10.44 -9.81
N ARG A 157 11.31 -11.00 -9.77
CA ARG A 157 11.08 -12.35 -9.26
C ARG A 157 11.68 -13.39 -10.22
N ILE A 158 11.48 -13.22 -11.52
CA ILE A 158 12.07 -14.07 -12.57
C ILE A 158 13.60 -14.05 -12.47
N GLU A 159 14.22 -12.86 -12.48
CA GLU A 159 15.67 -12.68 -12.36
C GLU A 159 16.23 -13.34 -11.09
N ARG A 160 15.52 -13.24 -9.96
CA ARG A 160 15.94 -13.87 -8.71
C ARG A 160 15.87 -15.39 -8.77
N THR A 161 14.85 -15.95 -9.43
CA THR A 161 14.73 -17.40 -9.60
C THR A 161 15.90 -17.94 -10.41
N GLU A 162 16.26 -17.26 -11.49
CA GLU A 162 17.40 -17.59 -12.35
C GLU A 162 18.73 -17.57 -11.59
N LEU A 163 19.00 -16.50 -10.84
CA LEU A 163 20.21 -16.37 -10.02
C LEU A 163 20.36 -17.47 -8.96
N ASN A 164 19.24 -18.03 -8.50
CA ASN A 164 19.24 -19.11 -7.50
C ASN A 164 19.30 -20.51 -8.14
N GLY A 165 19.60 -20.61 -9.44
CA GLY A 165 19.62 -21.87 -10.17
C GLY A 165 18.25 -22.51 -10.36
N GLY A 166 17.16 -21.74 -10.14
CA GLY A 166 15.82 -22.21 -10.41
C GLY A 166 15.56 -22.24 -11.92
N GLN A 167 14.99 -23.34 -12.41
CA GLN A 167 14.61 -23.45 -13.81
C GLN A 167 13.42 -22.54 -14.09
N LEU A 168 13.63 -21.52 -14.93
CA LEU A 168 12.54 -20.79 -15.56
C LEU A 168 12.10 -21.59 -16.77
N ILE A 169 10.85 -22.04 -16.78
CA ILE A 169 10.22 -22.63 -17.98
C ILE A 169 9.39 -21.49 -18.58
N PRO A 170 9.94 -20.71 -19.53
CA PRO A 170 9.14 -19.71 -20.23
C PRO A 170 8.00 -20.42 -20.96
N ASN A 171 6.80 -19.84 -20.85
CA ASN A 171 5.65 -20.32 -21.58
C ASN A 171 5.67 -19.65 -22.96
N TYR A 172 6.45 -20.22 -23.88
CA TYR A 172 6.52 -19.78 -25.27
C TYR A 172 5.73 -20.74 -26.17
N ASN A 173 5.36 -20.28 -27.36
CA ASN A 173 4.67 -21.08 -28.36
C ASN A 173 5.68 -21.60 -29.41
N PRO A 174 5.97 -22.91 -29.47
CA PRO A 174 6.93 -23.47 -30.44
C PRO A 174 6.51 -23.27 -31.90
N ASP A 175 5.21 -23.29 -32.20
CA ASP A 175 4.73 -23.05 -33.56
C ASP A 175 4.94 -21.59 -33.98
N ALA A 176 4.82 -20.64 -33.04
CA ALA A 176 5.19 -19.25 -33.28
C ALA A 176 6.68 -19.10 -33.61
N CYS A 177 7.55 -19.83 -32.90
CA CYS A 177 9.00 -19.82 -33.17
C CYS A 177 9.30 -20.27 -34.62
N LYS A 178 8.66 -21.35 -35.10
CA LYS A 178 8.82 -21.83 -36.48
C LYS A 178 8.35 -20.80 -37.52
N ILE A 179 7.21 -20.14 -37.26
CA ILE A 179 6.68 -19.10 -38.15
C ILE A 179 7.65 -17.92 -38.23
N ILE A 180 8.18 -17.48 -37.09
CA ILE A 180 9.15 -16.39 -37.00
C ILE A 180 10.42 -16.72 -37.77
N GLU A 181 10.93 -17.94 -37.63
CA GLU A 181 12.15 -18.38 -38.29
C GLU A 181 11.98 -18.46 -39.81
N ASN A 182 10.86 -19.02 -40.28
CA ASN A 182 10.54 -19.07 -41.71
C ASN A 182 10.36 -17.67 -42.30
N TYR A 183 9.58 -16.81 -41.63
CA TYR A 183 9.38 -15.43 -42.07
C TYR A 183 10.71 -14.66 -42.11
N GLY A 184 11.57 -14.88 -41.12
CA GLY A 184 12.90 -14.28 -41.08
C GLY A 184 13.77 -14.71 -42.26
N LYS A 185 13.85 -16.02 -42.54
CA LYS A 185 14.60 -16.57 -43.68
C LYS A 185 14.10 -16.02 -45.02
N GLU A 186 12.79 -15.96 -45.21
CA GLU A 186 12.18 -15.49 -46.46
C GLU A 186 12.42 -13.99 -46.71
N ASN A 187 12.48 -13.17 -45.65
CA ASN A 187 12.57 -11.71 -45.74
C ASN A 187 13.95 -11.15 -45.32
N GLY A 188 14.92 -12.05 -45.10
CA GLY A 188 16.29 -11.72 -44.72
C GLY A 188 16.44 -11.08 -43.32
N TYR A 189 15.54 -11.38 -42.38
CA TYR A 189 15.69 -11.01 -40.97
C TYR A 189 16.35 -12.13 -40.18
N ASN A 190 17.03 -11.76 -39.09
CA ASN A 190 17.61 -12.70 -38.14
C ASN A 190 16.97 -12.51 -36.76
N PHE A 191 15.75 -13.04 -36.59
CA PHE A 191 15.01 -12.90 -35.33
C PHE A 191 15.59 -13.79 -34.22
N GLN A 192 15.91 -13.17 -33.09
CA GLN A 192 16.15 -13.82 -31.82
C GLN A 192 14.81 -14.12 -31.13
N HIS A 193 14.61 -15.36 -30.69
CA HIS A 193 13.39 -15.83 -30.00
C HIS A 193 13.72 -16.94 -28.99
N ALA A 194 12.70 -17.47 -28.30
CA ALA A 194 12.87 -18.43 -27.19
C ALA A 194 13.77 -19.63 -27.52
N GLU A 195 13.68 -20.20 -28.73
CA GLU A 195 14.49 -21.34 -29.18
C GLU A 195 15.80 -20.94 -29.89
N ASN A 196 15.94 -19.68 -30.30
CA ASN A 196 17.10 -19.16 -31.02
C ASN A 196 17.67 -17.93 -30.28
N GLY A 197 18.56 -18.16 -29.32
CA GLY A 197 19.19 -17.11 -28.53
C GLY A 197 18.40 -16.64 -27.30
N GLY A 198 17.22 -17.22 -27.04
CA GLY A 198 16.41 -16.95 -25.86
C GLY A 198 15.50 -15.72 -26.00
N GLU A 199 14.56 -15.57 -25.05
CA GLU A 199 13.63 -14.43 -25.04
C GLU A 199 14.36 -13.12 -24.69
N VAL A 200 14.14 -12.08 -25.50
CA VAL A 200 14.68 -10.74 -25.24
C VAL A 200 13.65 -9.88 -24.54
N ARG A 201 14.10 -8.99 -23.65
CA ARG A 201 13.22 -8.08 -22.90
C ARG A 201 13.37 -6.64 -23.35
N ILE A 202 12.27 -6.02 -23.78
CA ILE A 202 12.22 -4.60 -24.19
C ILE A 202 11.19 -3.86 -23.34
N GLY A 203 11.65 -2.94 -22.49
CA GLY A 203 10.78 -2.11 -21.65
C GLY A 203 9.82 -2.88 -20.73
N GLY A 204 10.18 -4.12 -20.42
CA GLY A 204 9.41 -5.06 -19.60
C GLY A 204 8.42 -5.94 -20.36
N TYR A 205 8.41 -5.88 -21.69
CA TYR A 205 7.71 -6.84 -22.55
C TYR A 205 8.72 -7.84 -23.12
N TYR A 206 8.21 -9.02 -23.46
CA TYR A 206 8.94 -10.09 -24.15
C TYR A 206 8.24 -10.26 -25.50
N PRO A 207 8.75 -9.65 -26.58
CA PRO A 207 8.24 -9.93 -27.92
C PRO A 207 8.53 -11.37 -28.32
N ASP A 208 7.76 -11.91 -29.27
CA ASP A 208 7.95 -13.29 -29.72
C ASP A 208 9.27 -13.44 -30.51
N GLY A 209 9.65 -12.41 -31.29
CA GLY A 209 10.94 -12.34 -31.96
C GLY A 209 11.48 -10.92 -32.13
N LEU A 210 12.80 -10.78 -32.13
CA LEU A 210 13.51 -9.50 -32.25
C LEU A 210 14.70 -9.59 -33.22
N ASP A 211 14.75 -8.71 -34.21
CA ASP A 211 15.94 -8.42 -35.00
C ASP A 211 16.49 -7.04 -34.57
N GLU A 212 17.52 -7.06 -33.72
CA GLU A 212 18.09 -5.85 -33.13
C GLU A 212 18.84 -5.00 -34.17
N ASN A 213 19.40 -5.61 -35.21
CA ASN A 213 20.15 -4.90 -36.26
C ASN A 213 19.23 -4.02 -37.10
N ARG A 214 18.03 -4.53 -37.38
CA ARG A 214 17.00 -3.81 -38.17
C ARG A 214 16.00 -3.05 -37.30
N LYS A 215 16.12 -3.15 -35.97
CA LYS A 215 15.14 -2.62 -35.00
C LYS A 215 13.71 -3.09 -35.35
N THR A 216 13.57 -4.38 -35.66
CA THR A 216 12.27 -4.97 -36.04
C THR A 216 11.84 -6.01 -35.03
N ILE A 217 10.59 -5.93 -34.59
CA ILE A 217 9.93 -6.88 -33.71
C ILE A 217 8.88 -7.65 -34.51
N ILE A 218 8.79 -8.95 -34.28
CA ILE A 218 7.75 -9.80 -34.83
C ILE A 218 6.91 -10.41 -33.70
N GLU A 219 5.60 -10.33 -33.85
CA GLU A 219 4.63 -10.87 -32.90
C GLU A 219 3.64 -11.80 -33.63
N VAL A 220 3.42 -12.99 -33.10
CA VAL A 220 2.52 -14.00 -33.66
C VAL A 220 1.22 -14.00 -32.86
N ASP A 221 0.20 -13.34 -33.41
CA ASP A 221 -1.08 -13.17 -32.75
C ASP A 221 -1.95 -14.42 -32.82
N GLU A 222 -2.10 -15.09 -31.68
CA GLU A 222 -3.14 -16.09 -31.48
C GLU A 222 -4.56 -15.48 -31.44
N SER A 223 -5.59 -16.30 -31.67
CA SER A 223 -7.00 -15.88 -31.70
C SER A 223 -7.45 -15.12 -30.45
N HIS A 224 -6.83 -15.41 -29.29
CA HIS A 224 -7.16 -14.79 -28.02
C HIS A 224 -6.65 -13.33 -27.89
N HIS A 225 -5.77 -12.86 -28.79
CA HIS A 225 -5.37 -11.44 -28.87
C HIS A 225 -6.46 -10.55 -29.48
N PHE A 226 -7.45 -11.16 -30.13
CA PHE A 226 -8.55 -10.45 -30.76
C PHE A 226 -9.83 -10.51 -29.90
N LYS A 227 -10.71 -9.52 -30.09
CA LYS A 227 -12.09 -9.53 -29.62
C LYS A 227 -12.94 -8.92 -30.73
N ASN A 228 -13.88 -9.68 -31.26
CA ASN A 228 -14.70 -9.29 -32.42
C ASN A 228 -13.86 -8.91 -33.67
N GLY A 229 -12.75 -9.61 -33.90
CA GLY A 229 -11.84 -9.35 -35.02
C GLY A 229 -10.85 -8.20 -34.80
N GLU A 230 -11.05 -7.37 -33.77
CA GLU A 230 -10.16 -6.26 -33.43
C GLU A 230 -9.13 -6.67 -32.38
N LEU A 231 -7.92 -6.11 -32.50
CA LEU A 231 -6.85 -6.33 -31.54
C LEU A 231 -7.22 -5.73 -30.18
N ARG A 232 -6.96 -6.46 -29.09
CA ARG A 232 -7.28 -5.98 -27.75
C ARG A 232 -6.47 -4.72 -27.42
N LYS A 233 -7.09 -3.79 -26.68
CA LYS A 233 -6.47 -2.52 -26.22
C LYS A 233 -5.12 -2.70 -25.51
N LYS A 234 -4.89 -3.84 -24.84
CA LYS A 234 -3.62 -4.13 -24.15
C LYS A 234 -2.47 -4.37 -25.15
N ASP A 235 -2.77 -5.02 -26.28
CA ASP A 235 -1.81 -5.39 -27.30
C ASP A 235 -1.49 -4.17 -28.19
N ILE A 236 -2.49 -3.33 -28.48
CA ILE A 236 -2.28 -2.00 -29.11
C ILE A 236 -1.34 -1.15 -28.24
N LYS A 237 -1.59 -1.06 -26.94
CA LYS A 237 -0.71 -0.32 -26.02
C LYS A 237 0.72 -0.87 -25.98
N ARG A 238 0.88 -2.19 -26.08
CA ARG A 238 2.21 -2.84 -26.17
C ARG A 238 2.91 -2.39 -27.45
N GLN A 239 2.23 -2.47 -28.58
CA GLN A 239 2.74 -2.06 -29.88
C GLN A 239 3.15 -0.58 -29.90
N THR A 240 2.25 0.33 -29.53
CA THR A 240 2.57 1.78 -29.49
C THR A 240 3.76 2.08 -28.59
N TYR A 241 3.92 1.34 -27.49
CA TYR A 241 5.08 1.50 -26.61
C TYR A 241 6.39 1.04 -27.29
N LEU A 242 6.39 -0.09 -27.99
CA LEU A 242 7.57 -0.59 -28.70
C LEU A 242 7.93 0.33 -29.89
N GLU A 243 6.93 0.79 -30.64
CA GLU A 243 7.12 1.78 -31.71
C GLU A 243 7.68 3.09 -31.17
N SER A 244 7.25 3.55 -29.98
CA SER A 244 7.81 4.75 -29.35
C SER A 244 9.29 4.62 -28.94
N LEU A 245 9.83 3.39 -28.93
CA LEU A 245 11.25 3.13 -28.72
C LEU A 245 12.03 3.04 -30.05
N GLY A 246 11.36 3.23 -31.19
CA GLY A 246 11.95 3.18 -32.53
C GLY A 246 11.96 1.78 -33.17
N TYR A 247 11.13 0.85 -32.69
CA TYR A 247 11.00 -0.47 -33.29
C TYR A 247 9.85 -0.54 -34.29
N ASP A 248 10.09 -1.16 -35.44
CA ASP A 248 9.03 -1.53 -36.38
C ASP A 248 8.39 -2.86 -35.93
N VAL A 249 7.05 -2.91 -35.80
CA VAL A 249 6.34 -4.09 -35.27
C VAL A 249 5.56 -4.80 -36.39
N ILE A 250 6.01 -6.01 -36.73
CA ILE A 250 5.36 -6.92 -37.67
C ILE A 250 4.43 -7.87 -36.90
N ARG A 251 3.16 -7.99 -37.32
CA ARG A 251 2.20 -8.90 -36.68
C ARG A 251 1.71 -9.96 -37.66
N ILE A 252 1.84 -11.23 -37.29
CA ILE A 252 1.35 -12.37 -38.09
C ILE A 252 0.21 -13.03 -37.33
N LYS A 253 -0.97 -13.15 -37.96
CA LYS A 253 -2.11 -13.87 -37.37
C LYS A 253 -1.89 -15.37 -37.49
N LEU A 254 -2.00 -16.10 -36.37
CA LEU A 254 -1.90 -17.55 -36.37
C LEU A 254 -3.18 -18.18 -36.96
N ASN A 255 -3.12 -18.62 -38.21
CA ASN A 255 -4.19 -19.39 -38.85
C ASN A 255 -4.01 -20.88 -38.53
N ARG A 256 -4.91 -21.43 -37.71
CA ARG A 256 -4.91 -22.86 -37.35
C ARG A 256 -5.03 -23.83 -38.53
N SER A 257 -5.44 -23.35 -39.72
CA SER A 257 -5.51 -24.15 -40.94
C SER A 257 -4.14 -24.61 -41.47
N ASN A 258 -3.04 -23.99 -41.03
CA ASN A 258 -1.69 -24.31 -41.49
C ASN A 258 -0.88 -25.16 -40.49
N ILE A 259 -1.48 -25.57 -39.38
CA ILE A 259 -0.81 -26.38 -38.36
C ILE A 259 -1.24 -27.84 -38.56
N SER A 260 -0.46 -28.60 -39.32
CA SER A 260 -0.58 -30.05 -39.31
C SER A 260 -0.07 -30.56 -37.97
N TYR A 261 -0.97 -30.76 -37.01
CA TYR A 261 -0.65 -31.55 -35.83
C TYR A 261 -0.40 -32.99 -36.32
N GLY A 262 0.87 -33.31 -36.60
CA GLY A 262 1.30 -34.70 -36.69
C GLY A 262 0.99 -35.34 -35.34
N ARG A 263 -0.03 -36.21 -35.31
CA ARG A 263 -0.21 -37.15 -34.21
C ARG A 263 0.84 -38.23 -34.30
#